data_AF-U5E3U2-F1
#
_entry.id   AF-U5E3U2-F1
#
_cell.length_a   1.000
_cell.length_b   1.000
_cell.length_c   1.000
_cell.angle_alpha   90.00
_cell.angle_beta   90.00
_cell.angle_gamma   90.00
#
_symmetry.space_group_name_H-M   'P 1'
#
loop_
_entity.id
_entity.type
_entity.pdbx_description
1 polymer ?
#
loop_
_entity_poly.entity_id
_entity_poly.type
_entity_poly.pdbx_seq_one_letter_code
_entity_poly.pdbx_strand_id
1 'polypeptide(L)'
;MQATVVESGHRVTRTSNNPFATHRVRIEVTFVHPESGEERRMRKEFAMNEFRRATAKAMVRRFEAGAQLPMLVRGRVGGFDVPQRPQWVDLW
;
A
#
# COMPACT_ATOMS: atom_id res chain seq x y z
N MET A 1 -0.60 -13.68 6.92
CA MET A 1 -1.91 -13.09 7.30
C MET A 1 -2.52 -12.42 6.07
N GLN A 2 -3.84 -12.33 6.02
CA GLN A 2 -4.56 -11.66 4.93
C GLN A 2 -5.22 -10.38 5.43
N ALA A 3 -5.25 -9.37 4.58
CA ALA A 3 -5.98 -8.12 4.80
C ALA A 3 -6.94 -7.88 3.63
N THR A 4 -8.04 -7.19 3.90
CA THR A 4 -9.04 -6.82 2.90
C THR A 4 -8.95 -5.33 2.64
N VAL A 5 -8.90 -4.93 1.37
CA VAL A 5 -8.96 -3.52 1.00
C VAL A 5 -10.36 -2.97 1.31
N VAL A 6 -10.41 -1.90 2.10
CA VAL A 6 -11.65 -1.14 2.34
C VAL A 6 -11.84 -0.10 1.26
N GLU A 7 -10.75 0.61 0.92
CA GLU A 7 -10.80 1.72 -0.03
C GLU A 7 -9.42 1.90 -0.67
N SER A 8 -9.42 2.30 -1.94
CA SER A 8 -8.23 2.83 -2.59
C SER A 8 -8.57 4.06 -3.42
N GLY A 9 -7.62 4.99 -3.51
CA GLY A 9 -7.82 6.27 -4.19
C GLY A 9 -6.55 6.75 -4.88
N HIS A 10 -6.74 7.45 -6.00
CA HIS A 10 -5.67 8.10 -6.76
C HIS A 10 -5.89 9.61 -6.76
N ARG A 11 -4.96 10.37 -6.20
CA ARG A 11 -4.94 11.84 -6.27
C ARG A 11 -3.73 12.30 -7.07
N VAL A 12 -3.92 13.33 -7.88
CA VAL A 12 -2.83 14.00 -8.60
C VAL A 12 -2.66 15.39 -8.03
N THR A 13 -1.44 15.75 -7.65
CA THR A 13 -1.10 17.08 -7.14
C THR A 13 -0.02 17.71 -8.00
N ARG A 14 -0.21 18.97 -8.39
CA ARG A 14 0.79 19.80 -9.08
C ARG A 14 1.14 20.96 -8.16
N THR A 15 2.42 21.33 -8.10
CA THR A 15 2.90 22.50 -7.36
C THR A 15 3.62 23.43 -8.33
N SER A 16 3.56 24.74 -8.07
CA SER A 16 4.17 25.75 -8.96
C SER A 16 5.67 25.54 -9.19
N ASN A 17 6.36 24.93 -8.22
CA ASN A 17 7.81 24.75 -8.21
C ASN A 17 8.25 23.36 -8.69
N ASN A 18 7.32 22.47 -9.06
CA ASN A 18 7.64 21.17 -9.62
C ASN A 18 6.96 21.04 -11.00
N PRO A 19 7.73 20.98 -12.09
CA PRO A 19 7.15 20.82 -13.43
C PRO A 19 6.42 19.48 -13.61
N PHE A 20 6.69 18.49 -12.74
CA PHE A 20 6.07 17.17 -12.78
C PHE A 20 4.97 17.03 -11.72
N ALA A 21 3.86 16.37 -12.07
CA ALA A 21 2.85 16.05 -11.08
C ALA A 21 3.32 14.94 -10.15
N THR A 22 2.80 14.95 -8.93
CA THR A 22 2.91 13.84 -7.99
C THR A 22 1.60 13.05 -7.98
N HIS A 23 1.70 11.75 -8.22
CA HIS A 23 0.62 10.80 -8.09
C HIS A 23 0.64 10.20 -6.69
N ARG A 24 -0.42 10.41 -5.91
CA ARG A 24 -0.61 9.83 -4.59
C ARG A 24 -1.64 8.72 -4.66
N VAL A 25 -1.24 7.52 -4.25
CA VAL A 25 -2.14 6.36 -4.12
C VAL A 25 -2.34 6.10 -2.63
N ARG A 26 -3.58 6.22 -2.17
CA ARG A 26 -3.98 5.84 -0.81
C ARG A 26 -4.63 4.47 -0.87
N ILE A 27 -4.23 3.57 0.00
CA ILE A 27 -4.86 2.26 0.18
C ILE A 27 -5.13 2.09 1.67
N GLU A 28 -6.33 1.65 1.97
CA GLU A 28 -6.79 1.39 3.32
C GLU A 28 -7.29 -0.04 3.43
N VAL A 29 -6.81 -0.75 4.44
CA VAL A 29 -7.07 -2.18 4.62
C VAL A 29 -7.57 -2.46 6.03
N THR A 30 -8.38 -3.51 6.17
CA THR A 30 -8.74 -4.11 7.46
C THR A 30 -8.15 -5.50 7.58
N PHE A 31 -7.78 -5.88 8.79
CA PHE A 31 -7.23 -7.20 9.11
C PHE A 31 -7.48 -7.52 10.58
N VAL A 32 -7.44 -8.80 10.92
CA VAL A 32 -7.49 -9.26 12.32
C VAL A 32 -6.06 -9.34 12.86
N HIS A 33 -5.75 -8.69 13.97
CA HIS A 33 -4.42 -8.71 14.56
C HIS A 33 -4.06 -10.11 15.09
N PRO A 34 -2.88 -10.68 14.77
CA PRO A 34 -2.61 -12.10 15.04
C PRO A 34 -2.47 -12.42 16.54
N GLU A 35 -1.98 -11.47 17.33
CA GLU A 35 -1.74 -11.69 18.76
C GLU A 35 -2.95 -11.29 19.61
N SER A 36 -3.79 -10.37 19.15
CA SER A 36 -4.89 -9.81 19.96
C SER A 36 -6.27 -10.21 19.47
N GLY A 37 -6.41 -10.76 18.25
CA GLY A 37 -7.70 -11.13 17.66
C GLY A 37 -8.60 -9.95 17.29
N GLU A 38 -8.15 -8.71 17.52
CA GLU A 38 -8.94 -7.51 17.25
C GLU A 38 -8.88 -7.13 15.78
N GLU A 39 -10.00 -6.66 15.24
CA GLU A 39 -9.99 -6.01 13.93
C GLU A 39 -9.25 -4.67 14.00
N ARG A 40 -8.34 -4.47 13.05
CA ARG A 40 -7.52 -3.27 12.92
C ARG A 40 -7.63 -2.73 11.51
N ARG A 41 -7.47 -1.41 11.40
CA ARG A 41 -7.44 -0.69 10.12
C ARG A 41 -6.07 -0.06 9.93
N MET A 42 -5.54 -0.14 8.71
CA MET A 42 -4.25 0.45 8.35
C MET A 42 -4.37 1.20 7.04
N ARG A 43 -3.77 2.39 6.99
CA ARG A 43 -3.65 3.21 5.79
C ARG A 43 -2.19 3.27 5.36
N LYS A 44 -1.96 3.10 4.06
CA LYS A 44 -0.67 3.36 3.42
C LYS A 44 -0.86 4.33 2.26
N GLU A 45 0.06 5.28 2.15
CA GLU A 45 0.09 6.24 1.04
C GLU A 45 1.40 6.09 0.28
N PHE A 46 1.30 6.04 -1.05
CA PHE A 46 2.43 5.97 -1.96
C PHE A 46 2.47 7.26 -2.76
N ALA A 47 3.60 7.95 -2.72
CA ALA A 47 3.86 9.10 -3.59
C ALA A 47 4.75 8.65 -4.75
N MET A 48 4.30 8.89 -5.97
CA MET A 48 4.98 8.54 -7.21
C MET A 48 5.14 9.79 -8.08
N ASN A 49 6.26 9.88 -8.79
CA ASN A 49 6.45 10.93 -9.81
C ASN A 49 5.59 10.67 -11.06
N GLU A 50 5.46 11.67 -11.93
CA GLU A 50 4.69 11.60 -13.19
C GLU A 50 5.08 10.40 -14.07
N PHE A 51 6.37 10.04 -14.13
CA PHE A 51 6.86 8.93 -14.93
C PHE A 51 6.30 7.56 -14.49
N ARG A 52 5.87 7.44 -13.22
CA ARG A 52 5.23 6.23 -12.67
C ARG A 52 3.70 6.33 -12.64
N ARG A 53 3.10 7.23 -13.43
CA ARG A 53 1.63 7.38 -13.57
C ARG A 53 0.93 6.06 -13.86
N ALA A 54 1.47 5.25 -14.78
CA ALA A 54 0.89 3.96 -15.15
C ALA A 54 0.90 3.00 -13.95
N THR A 55 2.00 2.96 -13.19
CA THR A 55 2.11 2.18 -11.95
C THR A 55 1.08 2.64 -10.91
N ALA A 56 0.93 3.95 -10.70
CA ALA A 56 -0.07 4.48 -9.75
C ALA A 56 -1.50 4.04 -10.10
N LYS A 57 -1.87 4.10 -11.39
CA LYS A 57 -3.18 3.62 -11.87
C LYS A 57 -3.34 2.12 -11.72
N ALA A 58 -2.33 1.35 -12.08
CA ALA A 58 -2.34 -0.10 -11.93
C ALA A 58 -2.46 -0.52 -10.46
N MET A 59 -1.85 0.24 -9.55
CA MET A 59 -1.92 -0.01 -8.13
C MET A 59 -3.34 0.15 -7.58
N VAL A 60 -4.05 1.23 -7.93
CA VAL A 60 -5.46 1.40 -7.52
C VAL A 60 -6.35 0.28 -8.06
N ARG A 61 -6.16 -0.13 -9.31
CA ARG A 61 -6.91 -1.26 -9.90
C ARG A 61 -6.62 -2.59 -9.20
N ARG A 62 -5.35 -2.85 -8.87
CA ARG A 62 -4.93 -4.06 -8.15
C ARG A 62 -5.51 -4.14 -6.74
N PHE A 63 -5.65 -2.99 -6.09
CA PHE A 63 -6.15 -2.88 -4.73
C PHE A 63 -7.53 -2.22 -4.75
N GLU A 64 -8.47 -2.77 -5.51
CA GLU A 64 -9.87 -2.35 -5.45
C GLU A 64 -10.52 -2.79 -4.13
N ALA A 65 -11.60 -2.12 -3.72
CA ALA A 65 -12.31 -2.46 -2.49
C ALA A 65 -12.78 -3.93 -2.52
N GLY A 66 -12.59 -4.64 -1.41
CA GLY A 66 -12.85 -6.07 -1.29
C GLY A 66 -11.69 -6.98 -1.72
N ALA A 67 -10.66 -6.45 -2.39
CA ALA A 67 -9.49 -7.26 -2.75
C ALA A 67 -8.76 -7.77 -1.50
N GLN A 68 -8.34 -9.03 -1.53
CA GLN A 68 -7.50 -9.61 -0.49
C GLN A 68 -6.03 -9.49 -0.85
N LEU A 69 -5.19 -9.20 0.14
CA LEU A 69 -3.75 -9.07 -0.06
C LEU A 69 -2.96 -9.68 1.10
N PRO A 70 -1.76 -10.22 0.82
CA PRO A 70 -0.86 -10.68 1.85
C PRO A 70 -0.39 -9.51 2.71
N MET A 71 -0.46 -9.69 4.02
CA MET A 71 -0.03 -8.72 5.01
C MET A 71 0.95 -9.37 5.99
N LEU A 72 2.02 -8.62 6.29
CA LEU A 72 2.95 -8.91 7.37
C LEU A 72 2.58 -8.02 8.57
N VAL A 73 2.38 -8.64 9.72
CA VAL A 73 2.15 -7.93 10.99
C VAL A 73 3.20 -8.40 11.98
N ARG A 74 3.88 -7.46 12.64
CA ARG A 74 4.88 -7.72 13.68
C ARG A 74 4.68 -6.73 14.82
N GLY A 75 4.22 -7.21 15.97
CA GLY A 75 3.79 -6.35 17.06
C GLY A 75 2.82 -5.27 16.55
N ARG A 76 3.11 -4.00 16.84
CA ARG A 76 2.25 -2.86 16.44
C ARG A 76 2.44 -2.39 14.99
N VAL A 77 3.27 -3.06 14.19
CA VAL A 77 3.61 -2.64 12.82
C VAL A 77 3.00 -3.60 11.81
N GLY A 78 2.36 -3.04 10.79
CA GLY A 78 1.80 -3.77 9.65
C GLY A 78 2.42 -3.30 8.33
N GLY A 79 2.56 -4.21 7.38
CA GLY A 79 3.07 -3.91 6.05
C GLY A 79 2.42 -4.79 4.99
N PHE A 80 2.07 -4.18 3.86
CA PHE A 80 1.65 -4.87 2.65
C PHE A 80 2.36 -4.27 1.42
N ASP A 81 2.21 -4.94 0.28
CA ASP A 81 2.97 -4.64 -0.94
C ASP A 81 4.48 -4.67 -0.67
N VAL A 82 4.90 -5.59 0.20
CA VAL A 82 6.31 -5.91 0.40
C VAL A 82 6.68 -6.80 -0.78
N PRO A 83 7.55 -6.38 -1.72
CA PRO A 83 8.07 -7.30 -2.72
C PRO A 83 8.61 -8.51 -1.98
N GLN A 84 8.30 -9.74 -2.42
CA GLN A 84 8.98 -10.92 -1.89
C GLN A 84 10.48 -10.63 -1.98
N ARG A 85 11.11 -10.31 -0.84
CA ARG A 85 12.55 -10.20 -0.81
C ARG A 85 13.05 -11.61 -1.10
N PRO A 86 13.92 -11.79 -2.10
CA PRO A 86 14.62 -13.05 -2.21
C PRO A 86 15.34 -13.32 -0.88
N GLN A 87 15.17 -14.52 -0.33
CA GLN A 87 15.72 -14.89 0.99
C GLN A 87 17.24 -14.72 1.10
N TRP A 88 17.95 -14.61 -0.02
CA TRP A 88 19.41 -14.45 -0.06
C TRP A 88 19.91 -13.03 0.28
N VAL A 89 19.04 -12.02 0.42
CA VAL A 89 19.47 -10.65 0.79
C VAL A 89 19.64 -10.48 2.31
N ASP A 90 19.20 -11.45 3.12
CA ASP A 90 19.39 -11.46 4.58
C ASP A 90 20.71 -12.16 4.99
N LEU A 91 21.60 -12.45 4.03
CA LEU A 91 22.97 -12.91 4.25
C LEU A 91 23.95 -11.73 4.07
N TRP A 92 23.96 -10.78 5.00
CA TRP A 92 25.08 -9.84 5.19
C TRP A 92 25.20 -9.45 6.67
#